data_AF-A0A7C1JMW6-F1
#
_entry.id   AF-A0A7C1JMW6-F1
#
_cell.length_a   1.000
_cell.length_b   1.000
_cell.length_c   1.000
_cell.angle_alpha   90.00
_cell.angle_beta   90.00
_cell.angle_gamma   90.00
#
_symmetry.space_group_name_H-M   'P 1'
#
loop_
_entity.id
_entity.type
_entity.pdbx_description
1 polymer ?
#
loop_
_entity_poly.entity_id
_entity_poly.type
_entity_poly.pdbx_seq_one_letter_code
_entity_poly.pdbx_strand_id
1 'polypeptide(L)' 'MDRVLMCVPNVSEGRDLGVVEQIAAPLREAPGIRLLECSPDPHH' A
#
# COMPACT_ATOMS: atom_id res chain seq x y z
N MET A 1 -0.45 -18.60 18.36
CA MET A 1 0.60 -17.93 17.57
C MET A 1 -0.08 -17.41 16.34
N ASP A 2 -0.26 -16.10 16.26
CA ASP A 2 -0.97 -15.50 15.13
C ASP A 2 -0.09 -15.62 13.89
N ARG A 3 -0.68 -16.10 12.79
CA ARG A 3 0.02 -16.24 11.52
C ARG A 3 -0.10 -14.92 10.77
N VAL A 4 1.03 -14.32 10.46
CA VAL A 4 1.10 -13.06 9.70
C VAL A 4 1.71 -13.36 8.34
N LEU A 5 1.13 -12.78 7.29
CA LEU A 5 1.65 -12.82 5.92
C LEU A 5 2.09 -11.42 5.52
N MET A 6 3.30 -11.30 4.96
CA MET A 6 3.75 -10.06 4.34
C MET A 6 3.34 -10.06 2.86
N CYS A 7 2.72 -8.97 2.42
CA CYS A 7 2.33 -8.74 1.04
C CYS A 7 2.98 -7.43 0.58
N VAL A 8 3.78 -7.48 -0.49
CA VAL A 8 4.46 -6.32 -1.07
C VAL A 8 4.00 -6.16 -2.53
N PRO A 9 2.75 -5.70 -2.76
CA PRO A 9 2.24 -5.54 -4.10
C PRO A 9 2.92 -4.37 -4.79
N ASN A 10 3.18 -4.51 -6.09
CA ASN A 10 3.67 -3.41 -6.92
C ASN A 10 2.49 -2.85 -7.73
N VAL A 11 2.28 -1.54 -7.66
CA VAL A 11 1.32 -0.83 -8.49
C VAL A 11 2.09 0.05 -9.47
N SER A 12 1.74 -0.01 -10.75
CA SER A 12 2.37 0.78 -11.82
C SER A 12 1.88 2.23 -11.84
N GLU A 13 1.90 2.89 -10.68
CA GLU A 13 1.58 4.31 -10.50
C GLU A 13 2.44 4.87 -9.36
N GLY A 14 3.35 5.79 -9.70
CA GLY A 14 4.24 6.46 -8.75
C GLY A 14 4.29 7.98 -8.92
N ARG A 15 3.50 8.55 -9.85
CA ARG A 15 3.50 9.98 -10.20
C ARG A 15 2.28 10.69 -9.65
N ASP A 16 1.09 10.11 -9.83
CA ASP A 16 -0.14 10.67 -9.28
C ASP A 16 -0.32 10.23 -7.82
N LEU A 17 0.13 11.08 -6.90
CA LEU A 17 0.02 10.83 -5.46
C LEU A 17 -1.44 10.76 -4.97
N GLY A 18 -2.38 11.35 -5.70
CA GLY A 18 -3.80 11.24 -5.39
C GLY A 18 -4.30 9.82 -5.64
N VAL A 19 -3.89 9.21 -6.76
CA VAL A 19 -4.19 7.80 -7.06
C VAL A 19 -3.50 6.86 -6.06
N VAL A 20 -2.23 7.12 -5.74
CA VAL A 20 -1.49 6.34 -4.73
C VAL A 20 -2.21 6.36 -3.37
N GLU A 21 -2.67 7.53 -2.92
CA GLU A 21 -3.39 7.67 -1.65
C GLU A 21 -4.75 6.97 -1.69
N GLN A 22 -5.48 7.03 -2.80
CA GLN A 22 -6.73 6.28 -2.98
C GLN A 22 -6.53 4.76 -2.88
N ILE A 23 -5.37 4.25 -3.32
CA ILE A 23 -5.01 2.83 -3.19
C ILE A 23 -4.63 2.49 -1.74
N ALA A 24 -3.86 3.35 -1.07
CA ALA A 24 -3.35 3.10 0.28
C ALA A 24 -4.42 3.28 1.37
N ALA A 25 -5.35 4.22 1.20
CA ALA A 25 -6.40 4.54 2.17
C ALA A 25 -7.19 3.31 2.69
N PRO A 26 -7.77 2.44 1.84
CA PRO A 26 -8.53 1.29 2.33
C PRO A 26 -7.67 0.29 3.13
N LEU A 27 -6.36 0.21 2.88
CA LEU A 27 -5.47 -0.69 3.62
C LEU A 27 -5.22 -0.24 5.07
N ARG A 28 -5.41 1.06 5.36
CA ARG A 28 -5.29 1.62 6.71
C ARG A 28 -6.52 1.34 7.57
N GLU A 29 -7.68 1.19 6.93
CA GLU A 29 -8.97 0.97 7.60
C GLU A 29 -9.41 -0.50 7.63
N ALA A 30 -8.81 -1.34 6.78
CA ALA A 30 -9.17 -2.75 6.63
C ALA A 30 -8.86 -3.57 7.91
N PRO A 31 -9.89 -4.20 8.54
CA PRO A 31 -9.67 -5.05 9.70
C PRO A 31 -8.72 -6.21 9.42
N GLY A 32 -7.74 -6.42 10.29
CA GLY A 32 -6.74 -7.49 10.15
C GLY A 32 -5.60 -7.15 9.19
N ILE A 33 -5.58 -5.96 8.59
CA ILE A 33 -4.48 -5.46 7.77
C ILE A 33 -3.73 -4.36 8.54
N ARG A 34 -2.40 -4.34 8.38
CA ARG A 34 -1.56 -3.23 8.82
C ARG A 34 -0.70 -2.79 7.65
N LEU A 35 -0.94 -1.57 7.15
CA LEU A 35 -0.05 -0.95 6.17
C LEU A 35 1.29 -0.62 6.86
N LEU A 36 2.37 -1.19 6.34
CA LEU A 36 3.73 -0.95 6.86
C LEU A 36 4.39 0.24 6.18
N GLU A 37 4.33 0.29 4.85
CA GLU A 37 4.99 1.31 4.03
C GLU A 37 4.22 1.52 2.72
N CYS A 38 4.30 2.73 2.16
CA CYS A 38 3.85 3.07 0.81
C CYS A 38 4.93 3.96 0.18
N SER A 39 5.58 3.46 -0.87
CA SER A 39 6.80 4.07 -1.43
C SER A 39 6.60 4.33 -2.93
N PRO A 40 5.85 5.39 -3.31
CA PRO A 40 5.70 5.76 -4.70
C PRO A 40 7.03 6.26 -5.27
N ASP A 41 7.39 5.79 -6.47
CA ASP A 41 8.56 6.26 -7.23
C ASP A 41 8.11 6.83 -8.59
N PRO A 42 8.24 8.15 -8.82
CA PRO A 42 7.84 8.77 -10.08
C PRO A 42 8.72 8.40 -11.28
N HIS A 43 9.89 7.78 -11.02
CA HIS A 43 10.91 7.43 -12.01
C HIS A 43 11.03 5.92 -12.29
N HIS A 44 10.21 5.09 -11.65
CA HIS A 44 10.17 3.64 -11.86
C HIS A 44 9.25 3.24 -13.02
#